data_AF-A0A8S1P7A3-F1
#
_entry.id   AF-A0A8S1P7A3-F1
#
_cell.length_a   1.000
_cell.length_b   1.000
_cell.length_c   1.000
_cell.angle_alpha   90.00
_cell.angle_beta   90.00
_cell.angle_gamma   90.00
#
_symmetry.space_group_name_H-M   'P 1'
#
loop_
_entity.id
_entity.type
_entity.pdbx_description
1 polymer ?
#
loop_
_entity_poly.entity_id
_entity_poly.type
_entity_poly.pdbx_seq_one_letter_code
_entity_poly.pdbx_strand_id
1 'polypeptide(L)'
;MLQGQHQHSDFIAVILVYGIIFSEYYAFVFIFLPAFLNKHGHVSYLIGIEFTIIFIFLNFSYIMIQYVKPGYPPKDLAKHYHEKTLEDIKQRTKKMTEKINKHRQRRMQNNIEFHDENDDEIVIKQFYNMVPAILFKYYNQFHTALNVRIQNYQEHIIVKNAINAYQEWIIIVPG
;
A
#
# COMPACT_ATOMS: atom_id res chain seq x y z
N MET A 1 3.42 -6.24 10.86
CA MET A 1 3.81 -7.66 10.82
C MET A 1 2.77 -8.42 10.02
N LEU A 2 3.06 -8.70 8.75
CA LEU A 2 2.23 -9.47 7.79
C LEU A 2 2.98 -10.78 7.44
N GLN A 3 3.51 -11.45 8.46
CA GLN A 3 4.63 -12.39 8.29
C GLN A 3 4.20 -13.84 8.00
N GLY A 4 2.89 -14.13 7.91
CA GLY A 4 2.38 -15.50 7.83
C GLY A 4 1.89 -15.97 6.45
N GLN A 5 1.37 -15.09 5.59
CA GLN A 5 0.70 -15.52 4.35
C GLN A 5 1.63 -15.62 3.13
N HIS A 6 2.77 -14.93 3.12
CA HIS A 6 3.71 -14.95 1.97
C HIS A 6 4.80 -16.02 2.06
N GLN A 7 5.04 -16.62 3.24
CA GLN A 7 6.11 -17.63 3.39
C GLN A 7 5.92 -18.86 2.50
N HIS A 8 4.68 -19.32 2.31
CA HIS A 8 4.42 -20.51 1.49
C HIS A 8 4.51 -20.23 -0.01
N SER A 9 4.02 -19.08 -0.49
CA SER A 9 4.14 -18.69 -1.90
C SER A 9 5.59 -18.45 -2.30
N ASP A 10 6.38 -17.82 -1.42
CA ASP A 10 7.77 -17.49 -1.69
C ASP A 10 8.64 -18.76 -1.70
N PHE A 11 8.31 -19.75 -0.86
CA PHE A 11 8.98 -21.05 -0.85
C PHE A 11 8.71 -21.86 -2.14
N ILE A 12 7.49 -21.77 -2.70
CA ILE A 12 7.17 -22.42 -3.99
C ILE A 12 8.03 -21.84 -5.11
N ALA A 13 8.24 -20.52 -5.14
CA ALA A 13 9.11 -19.88 -6.13
C ALA A 13 10.55 -20.41 -6.04
N VAL A 14 11.08 -20.60 -4.82
CA VAL A 14 12.40 -21.21 -4.60
C VAL A 14 12.47 -22.64 -5.13
N ILE A 15 11.45 -23.47 -4.86
CA ILE A 15 11.38 -24.84 -5.38
C ILE A 15 11.38 -24.86 -6.92
N LEU A 16 10.58 -23.99 -7.56
CA LEU A 16 10.50 -23.92 -9.02
C LEU A 16 11.84 -23.54 -9.65
N VAL A 17 12.54 -22.56 -9.08
CA VAL A 17 13.86 -22.14 -9.56
C VAL A 17 14.87 -23.28 -9.41
N TYR A 18 14.91 -23.95 -8.26
CA TYR A 18 15.76 -25.14 -8.10
C TYR A 18 15.40 -26.25 -9.09
N GLY A 19 14.11 -26.49 -9.32
CA GLY A 19 13.64 -27.47 -10.31
C GLY A 19 14.20 -27.20 -11.69
N ILE A 20 14.16 -25.94 -12.16
CA ILE A 20 14.72 -25.52 -13.44
C ILE A 20 16.25 -25.70 -13.45
N ILE A 21 16.95 -25.21 -12.42
CA ILE A 21 18.41 -25.31 -12.34
C ILE A 21 18.87 -26.78 -12.41
N PHE A 22 18.22 -27.68 -11.66
CA PHE A 22 18.54 -29.11 -11.68
C PHE A 22 18.15 -29.78 -13.00
N SER A 23 17.02 -29.41 -13.62
CA SER A 23 16.64 -29.97 -14.91
C SER A 23 17.61 -29.57 -16.03
N GLU A 24 18.07 -28.32 -16.03
CA GLU A 24 19.08 -27.84 -16.99
C GLU A 24 20.42 -28.54 -16.80
N TYR A 25 20.86 -28.73 -15.55
CA TYR A 25 22.06 -29.51 -15.25
C TYR A 25 21.94 -30.95 -15.74
N TYR A 26 20.80 -31.60 -15.48
CA TYR A 26 20.55 -32.95 -15.93
C TYR A 26 20.58 -33.05 -17.47
N ALA A 27 19.85 -32.17 -18.16
CA ALA A 27 19.80 -32.13 -19.61
C ALA A 27 21.20 -31.90 -20.20
N PHE A 28 21.98 -30.98 -19.62
CA PHE A 28 23.32 -30.71 -20.10
C PHE A 28 24.26 -31.90 -19.87
N VAL A 29 24.35 -32.44 -18.66
CA VAL A 29 25.35 -33.46 -18.29
C VAL A 29 25.02 -34.84 -18.87
N PHE A 30 23.74 -35.23 -18.89
CA PHE A 30 23.35 -36.59 -19.29
C PHE A 30 22.87 -36.70 -20.74
N ILE A 31 22.42 -35.61 -21.35
CA ILE A 31 21.90 -35.65 -22.74
C ILE A 31 22.89 -34.94 -23.67
N PHE A 32 23.18 -33.66 -23.40
CA PHE A 32 23.97 -32.85 -24.32
C PHE A 32 25.46 -33.22 -24.33
N LEU A 33 26.08 -33.32 -23.15
CA LEU A 33 27.52 -33.54 -23.02
C LEU A 33 27.98 -34.87 -23.63
N PRO A 34 27.29 -36.02 -23.45
CA PRO A 34 27.66 -37.27 -24.10
C PRO A 34 27.46 -37.24 -25.63
N ALA A 35 26.37 -36.62 -26.09
CA ALA A 35 26.13 -36.42 -27.52
C ALA A 35 27.22 -35.54 -28.16
N PHE A 36 27.67 -34.52 -27.45
CA PHE A 36 28.74 -33.63 -27.88
C PHE A 36 30.11 -34.31 -27.83
N LEU A 37 30.38 -35.13 -26.80
CA LEU A 37 31.59 -35.93 -26.66
C LEU A 37 31.79 -36.87 -27.86
N ASN A 38 30.73 -37.53 -28.31
CA ASN A 38 30.78 -38.41 -29.48
C ASN A 38 31.18 -37.68 -30.77
N LYS A 39 30.95 -36.36 -30.85
CA LYS A 39 31.21 -35.54 -32.04
C LYS A 39 32.53 -34.76 -31.97
N HIS A 40 32.94 -34.32 -30.77
CA HIS A 40 34.06 -33.38 -30.58
C HIS A 40 35.19 -33.93 -29.68
N GLY A 41 35.04 -35.14 -29.12
CA GLY A 41 36.09 -35.83 -28.38
C GLY A 41 36.55 -35.09 -27.14
N HIS A 42 37.87 -34.93 -26.98
CA HIS A 42 38.47 -34.40 -25.75
C HIS A 42 38.07 -32.95 -25.40
N VAL A 43 37.71 -32.14 -26.41
CA VAL A 43 37.28 -30.74 -26.20
C VAL A 43 35.99 -30.68 -25.37
N SER A 44 35.14 -31.71 -25.46
CA SER A 44 33.88 -31.76 -24.71
C SER A 44 34.09 -31.92 -23.21
N TYR A 45 35.20 -32.51 -22.75
CA TYR A 45 35.52 -32.57 -21.32
C TYR A 45 35.79 -31.18 -20.74
N LEU A 46 36.49 -30.31 -21.48
CA LEU A 46 36.75 -28.93 -21.03
C LEU A 46 35.45 -28.15 -20.89
N ILE A 47 34.53 -28.30 -21.85
CA ILE A 47 33.20 -27.69 -21.82
C ILE A 47 32.39 -28.21 -20.62
N GLY A 48 32.45 -29.51 -20.32
CA GLY A 48 31.80 -30.10 -19.15
C GLY A 48 32.35 -29.57 -17.82
N ILE A 49 33.68 -29.40 -17.72
CA ILE A 49 34.33 -28.82 -16.54
C ILE A 49 33.93 -27.36 -16.37
N GLU A 50 33.99 -26.55 -17.42
CA GLU A 50 33.61 -25.14 -17.41
C GLU A 50 32.15 -24.96 -16.97
N PHE A 51 31.23 -25.75 -17.56
CA PHE A 51 29.83 -25.74 -17.17
C PHE A 51 29.62 -26.11 -15.70
N THR A 52 30.34 -27.12 -15.20
CA THR A 52 30.23 -27.55 -13.80
C THR A 52 30.68 -26.45 -12.83
N ILE A 53 31.75 -25.73 -13.16
CA ILE A 53 32.23 -24.59 -12.37
C ILE A 53 31.16 -23.49 -12.33
N ILE A 54 30.61 -23.10 -13.48
CA ILE A 54 29.55 -22.09 -13.57
C ILE A 54 28.33 -22.52 -12.75
N PHE A 55 27.94 -23.79 -12.84
CA PHE A 55 26.81 -24.34 -12.10
C PHE A 55 27.02 -24.28 -10.58
N ILE A 56 28.23 -24.59 -10.08
CA ILE A 56 28.56 -24.49 -8.65
C ILE A 56 28.46 -23.04 -8.18
N PHE A 57 29.03 -22.09 -8.93
CA PHE A 57 28.97 -20.67 -8.56
C PHE A 57 27.53 -20.15 -8.55
N LEU A 58 26.73 -20.51 -9.54
CA LEU A 58 25.33 -20.10 -9.63
C LEU A 58 24.52 -20.63 -8.43
N ASN A 59 24.69 -21.90 -8.07
CA ASN A 59 24.05 -22.48 -6.89
C ASN A 59 24.50 -21.81 -5.60
N PHE A 60 25.81 -21.58 -5.44
CA PHE A 60 26.34 -20.93 -4.24
C PHE A 60 25.81 -19.51 -4.08
N SER A 61 25.82 -18.72 -5.15
CA SER A 61 25.23 -17.37 -5.16
C SER A 61 23.74 -17.40 -4.83
N TYR A 62 22.99 -18.35 -5.39
CA TYR A 62 21.56 -18.48 -5.13
C TYR A 62 21.26 -18.84 -3.67
N ILE A 63 22.05 -19.74 -3.07
CA ILE A 63 21.99 -20.07 -1.64
C ILE A 63 22.30 -18.83 -0.80
N MET A 64 23.40 -18.13 -1.10
CA MET A 64 23.80 -16.94 -0.34
C MET A 64 22.71 -15.88 -0.31
N ILE A 65 22.05 -15.60 -1.44
CA ILE A 65 20.96 -14.63 -1.51
C ILE A 65 19.77 -15.05 -0.64
N GLN A 66 19.46 -16.34 -0.56
CA GLN A 66 18.33 -16.83 0.26
C GLN A 66 18.61 -16.77 1.77
N TYR A 67 19.84 -17.09 2.18
CA TYR A 67 20.18 -17.20 3.60
C TYR A 67 20.71 -15.89 4.21
N VAL A 68 21.24 -14.97 3.40
CA VAL A 68 21.67 -13.66 3.86
C VAL A 68 20.44 -12.79 4.12
N LYS A 69 20.12 -12.60 5.40
CA LYS A 69 19.03 -11.71 5.81
C LYS A 69 19.37 -10.27 5.45
N PRO A 70 18.40 -9.46 4.99
CA PRO A 70 18.62 -8.04 4.78
C PRO A 70 19.06 -7.39 6.09
N GLY A 71 19.98 -6.42 6.00
CA GLY A 71 20.42 -5.64 7.15
C GLY A 71 19.23 -4.92 7.79
N TYR A 72 19.08 -5.07 9.10
CA TYR A 72 18.06 -4.33 9.84
C TYR A 72 18.60 -2.95 10.24
N PRO A 73 17.73 -1.91 10.29
CA PRO A 73 18.15 -0.62 10.77
C PRO A 73 18.72 -0.74 12.20
N PRO A 74 19.85 -0.08 12.51
CA PRO A 74 20.45 -0.13 13.83
C PRO A 74 19.48 0.43 14.89
N LYS A 75 19.43 -0.21 16.06
CA LYS A 75 18.48 0.12 17.15
C LYS A 75 18.59 1.58 17.60
N ASP A 76 19.75 2.19 17.45
CA ASP A 76 20.02 3.57 17.85
C ASP A 76 19.31 4.59 16.95
N LEU A 77 19.04 4.23 15.69
CA LEU A 77 18.29 5.09 14.77
C LEU A 77 16.84 5.28 15.25
N ALA A 78 16.20 4.21 15.73
CA ALA A 78 14.80 4.24 16.17
C ALA A 78 14.59 5.05 17.45
N LYS A 79 15.55 5.03 18.37
CA LYS A 79 15.49 5.83 19.62
C LYS A 79 15.63 7.32 19.34
N HIS A 80 16.56 7.71 18.47
CA HIS A 80 16.78 9.12 18.13
C HIS A 80 15.57 9.76 17.43
N TYR A 81 14.86 9.03 16.57
CA TYR A 81 13.61 9.54 16.00
C TYR A 81 12.55 9.78 17.08
N HIS A 82 12.42 8.88 18.05
CA HIS A 82 11.40 9.02 19.09
C HIS A 82 11.71 10.17 20.07
N GLU A 83 12.95 10.27 20.53
CA GLU A 83 13.40 11.30 21.46
C GLU A 83 13.33 12.71 20.83
N LYS A 84 13.84 12.87 19.60
CA LYS A 84 13.79 14.15 18.89
C LYS A 84 12.37 14.59 18.58
N THR A 85 11.49 13.66 18.21
CA THR A 85 10.07 13.97 17.92
C THR A 85 9.33 14.40 19.19
N LEU A 86 9.60 13.75 20.32
CA LEU A 86 9.00 14.14 21.61
C LEU A 86 9.49 15.51 22.09
N GLU A 87 10.77 15.81 21.93
CA GLU A 87 11.32 17.14 22.25
C GLU A 87 10.72 18.23 21.35
N ASP A 88 10.63 17.99 20.04
CA ASP A 88 10.02 18.94 19.10
C ASP A 88 8.54 19.17 19.39
N ILE A 89 7.78 18.12 19.72
CA ILE A 89 6.37 18.23 20.14
C ILE A 89 6.26 19.03 21.45
N LYS A 90 7.13 18.78 22.43
CA LYS A 90 7.15 19.50 23.70
C LYS A 90 7.47 20.98 23.50
N GLN A 91 8.43 21.31 22.64
CA GLN A 91 8.79 22.69 22.30
C GLN A 91 7.67 23.42 21.54
N ARG A 92 7.02 22.76 20.56
CA ARG A 92 5.87 23.32 19.84
C ARG A 92 4.70 23.60 20.76
N THR A 93 4.40 22.66 21.66
CA THR A 93 3.31 22.80 22.65
C THR A 93 3.57 23.96 23.60
N LYS A 94 4.80 24.09 24.13
CA LYS A 94 5.19 25.21 25.00
C LYS A 94 5.00 26.57 24.31
N LYS A 95 5.48 26.71 23.08
CA LYS A 95 5.32 27.94 22.27
C LYS A 95 3.84 28.27 22.02
N MET A 96 3.00 27.25 21.80
CA MET A 96 1.57 27.43 21.57
C MET A 96 0.83 27.87 22.85
N THR A 97 1.14 27.24 23.98
CA THR A 97 0.58 27.62 25.29
C THR A 97 0.95 29.05 25.68
N GLU A 98 2.19 29.47 25.45
CA GLU A 98 2.62 30.86 25.69
C GLU A 98 1.85 31.86 24.81
N LYS A 99 1.62 31.53 23.52
CA LYS A 99 0.79 32.37 22.64
C LYS A 99 -0.66 32.45 23.12
N ILE A 100 -1.26 31.33 23.54
CA ILE A 100 -2.63 31.29 24.06
C ILE A 100 -2.76 32.12 25.34
N ASN A 101 -1.82 32.01 26.27
CA ASN A 101 -1.83 32.78 27.51
C ASN A 101 -1.66 34.28 27.26
N LYS A 102 -0.75 34.69 26.37
CA LYS A 102 -0.64 36.10 25.94
C LYS A 102 -1.93 36.60 25.30
N HIS A 103 -2.59 35.78 24.47
CA HIS A 103 -3.85 36.16 23.86
C HIS A 103 -4.98 36.30 24.89
N ARG A 104 -5.06 35.41 25.89
CA ARG A 104 -6.02 35.50 26.99
C ARG A 104 -5.79 36.74 27.86
N GLN A 105 -4.55 37.06 28.20
CA GLN A 105 -4.21 38.25 28.97
C GLN A 105 -4.61 39.54 28.24
N ARG A 106 -4.37 39.61 26.92
CA ARG A 106 -4.82 40.74 26.09
C ARG A 106 -6.34 40.87 26.03
N ARG A 107 -7.07 39.74 25.92
CA ARG A 107 -8.55 39.76 25.98
C ARG A 107 -9.08 40.19 27.35
N MET A 108 -8.44 39.78 28.45
CA MET A 108 -8.83 40.21 29.79
C MET A 108 -8.56 41.71 30.01
N GLN A 109 -7.47 42.26 29.46
CA GLN A 109 -7.22 43.70 29.46
C GLN A 109 -8.24 44.46 28.61
N ASN A 110 -8.54 43.99 27.39
CA ASN A 110 -9.51 44.64 26.51
C ASN A 110 -10.97 44.53 27.01
N ASN A 111 -11.34 43.45 27.71
CA ASN A 111 -12.69 43.30 28.28
C ASN A 111 -12.96 44.23 29.48
N ILE A 112 -11.93 44.78 30.12
CA ILE A 112 -12.10 45.81 31.15
C ILE A 112 -12.34 47.19 30.51
N GLU A 113 -11.92 47.39 29.26
CA GLU A 113 -12.02 48.66 28.52
C GLU A 113 -13.33 48.81 27.70
N PHE A 114 -14.13 47.76 27.53
CA PHE A 114 -15.29 47.73 26.61
C PHE A 114 -16.66 47.50 27.28
N HIS A 115 -16.79 47.73 28.60
CA HIS A 115 -18.11 47.89 29.23
C HIS A 115 -18.58 49.35 29.18
N ASP A 116 -18.70 49.88 27.96
CA ASP A 116 -19.54 51.04 27.67
C ASP A 116 -20.65 50.57 26.72
N GLU A 117 -21.88 50.83 27.13
CA GLU A 117 -23.15 50.21 26.72
C GLU A 117 -23.52 50.49 25.23
N ASN A 118 -24.03 49.49 24.46
CA ASN A 118 -25.21 49.58 23.55
C ASN A 118 -25.40 48.60 22.34
N ASP A 119 -24.65 47.51 22.12
CA ASP A 119 -24.71 46.80 20.81
C ASP A 119 -25.34 45.37 20.76
N ASP A 120 -25.95 44.88 21.84
CA ASP A 120 -26.36 43.46 21.92
C ASP A 120 -27.68 43.08 21.21
N GLU A 121 -28.51 44.03 20.78
CA GLU A 121 -29.86 43.71 20.27
C GLU A 121 -29.91 43.39 18.75
N ILE A 122 -28.88 43.77 17.97
CA ILE A 122 -28.89 43.64 16.50
C ILE A 122 -28.36 42.26 16.03
N VAL A 123 -27.48 41.63 16.79
CA VAL A 123 -26.79 40.38 16.38
C VAL A 123 -27.72 39.16 16.43
N ILE A 124 -28.66 39.12 17.40
CA ILE A 124 -29.52 37.94 17.62
C ILE A 124 -30.49 37.72 16.45
N LYS A 125 -30.99 38.79 15.81
CA LYS A 125 -31.92 38.67 14.66
C LYS A 125 -31.28 38.11 13.39
N GLN A 126 -29.98 38.33 13.15
CA GLN A 126 -29.31 37.82 11.94
C GLN A 126 -29.01 36.32 12.02
N PHE A 127 -28.71 35.80 13.22
CA PHE A 127 -28.39 34.38 13.41
C PHE A 127 -29.60 33.45 13.19
N TYR A 128 -30.80 33.85 13.62
CA TYR A 128 -31.99 33.01 13.48
C TYR A 128 -32.42 32.77 12.02
N ASN A 129 -32.10 33.69 11.11
CA ASN A 129 -32.48 33.58 9.70
C ASN A 129 -31.48 32.80 8.83
N MET A 130 -30.23 32.59 9.30
CA MET A 130 -29.20 31.87 8.54
C MET A 130 -29.25 30.34 8.73
N VAL A 131 -29.64 29.87 9.91
CA VAL A 131 -29.61 28.44 10.26
C VAL A 131 -30.55 27.58 9.38
N PRO A 132 -31.79 28.01 9.06
CA PRO A 132 -32.68 27.22 8.19
C PRO A 132 -32.17 27.10 6.74
N ALA A 133 -31.53 28.16 6.21
CA ALA A 133 -31.04 28.19 4.83
C ALA A 133 -29.84 27.26 4.62
N ILE A 134 -28.95 27.17 5.62
CA ILE A 134 -27.79 26.28 5.57
C ILE A 134 -28.26 24.81 5.64
N LEU A 135 -29.19 24.49 6.54
CA LEU A 135 -29.75 23.15 6.66
C LEU A 135 -30.46 22.69 5.38
N PHE A 136 -31.24 23.57 4.74
CA PHE A 136 -31.93 23.28 3.49
C PHE A 136 -30.95 23.00 2.33
N LYS A 137 -29.84 23.75 2.27
CA LYS A 137 -28.79 23.54 1.27
C LYS A 137 -28.11 22.17 1.39
N TYR A 138 -27.79 21.75 2.61
CA TYR A 138 -27.17 20.43 2.85
C TYR A 138 -28.13 19.27 2.59
N TYR A 139 -29.41 19.43 2.91
CA TYR A 139 -30.43 18.42 2.64
C TYR A 139 -30.59 18.13 1.13
N ASN A 140 -30.66 19.18 0.30
CA ASN A 140 -30.79 19.01 -1.15
C ASN A 140 -29.54 18.37 -1.78
N GLN A 141 -28.34 18.73 -1.31
CA GLN A 141 -27.09 18.11 -1.79
C GLN A 141 -27.03 16.63 -1.44
N PHE A 142 -27.45 16.25 -0.24
CA PHE A 142 -27.48 14.86 0.20
C PHE A 142 -28.47 14.03 -0.61
N HIS A 143 -29.70 14.52 -0.81
CA HIS A 143 -30.72 13.81 -1.59
C HIS A 143 -30.31 13.59 -3.05
N THR A 144 -29.68 14.59 -3.67
CA THR A 144 -29.21 14.49 -5.06
C THR A 144 -28.12 13.41 -5.19
N ALA A 145 -27.15 13.40 -4.28
CA ALA A 145 -26.09 12.38 -4.26
C ALA A 145 -26.63 10.96 -4.03
N LEU A 146 -27.70 10.83 -3.23
CA LEU A 146 -28.33 9.55 -2.92
C LEU A 146 -29.10 9.01 -4.13
N ASN A 147 -29.82 9.86 -4.85
CA ASN A 147 -30.54 9.48 -6.08
C ASN A 147 -29.59 9.01 -7.20
N VAL A 148 -28.44 9.70 -7.37
CA VAL A 148 -27.41 9.28 -8.34
C VAL A 148 -26.82 7.91 -7.98
N ARG A 149 -26.57 7.64 -6.69
CA ARG A 149 -26.11 6.31 -6.26
C ARG A 149 -27.16 5.24 -6.53
N ILE A 150 -28.44 5.50 -6.25
CA ILE A 150 -29.52 4.53 -6.49
C ILE A 150 -29.64 4.19 -7.98
N GLN A 151 -29.54 5.17 -8.89
CA GLN A 151 -29.56 4.93 -10.33
C GLN A 151 -28.38 4.06 -10.78
N ASN A 152 -27.15 4.37 -10.34
CA ASN A 152 -25.98 3.57 -10.69
C ASN A 152 -26.08 2.12 -10.21
N TYR A 153 -26.69 1.88 -9.04
CA TYR A 153 -26.95 0.52 -8.55
C TYR A 153 -27.99 -0.22 -9.40
N GLN A 154 -29.04 0.46 -9.86
CA GLN A 154 -30.05 -0.15 -10.74
C GLN A 154 -29.47 -0.51 -12.11
N GLU A 155 -28.65 0.35 -12.71
CA GLU A 155 -27.96 0.05 -13.96
C GLU A 155 -27.04 -1.17 -13.84
N HIS A 156 -26.29 -1.29 -12.74
CA HIS A 156 -25.46 -2.46 -12.46
C HIS A 156 -26.27 -3.77 -12.34
N ILE A 157 -27.46 -3.72 -11.75
CA ILE A 157 -28.35 -4.88 -11.62
C ILE A 157 -28.91 -5.29 -13.00
N ILE A 158 -29.28 -4.32 -13.83
CA ILE A 158 -29.78 -4.57 -15.20
C ILE A 158 -28.68 -5.21 -16.06
N VAL A 159 -27.44 -4.69 -16.02
CA VAL A 159 -26.31 -5.27 -16.76
C VAL A 159 -26.02 -6.70 -16.29
N LYS A 160 -26.06 -6.96 -14.98
CA LYS A 160 -25.84 -8.30 -14.43
C LYS A 160 -26.92 -9.29 -14.89
N ASN A 161 -28.18 -8.87 -14.91
CA ASN A 161 -29.28 -9.70 -15.40
C ASN A 161 -29.20 -9.95 -16.91
N ALA A 162 -28.76 -8.96 -17.70
CA ALA A 162 -28.53 -9.12 -19.13
C ALA A 162 -27.38 -10.10 -19.43
N ILE A 163 -26.28 -10.05 -18.68
CA ILE A 163 -25.17 -11.01 -18.80
C ILE A 163 -25.64 -12.44 -18.49
N ASN A 164 -26.43 -12.62 -17.43
CA ASN A 164 -26.97 -13.93 -17.08
C ASN A 164 -27.92 -14.47 -18.16
N ALA A 165 -28.79 -13.63 -18.74
CA ALA A 165 -29.67 -14.04 -19.84
C ALA A 165 -28.89 -14.42 -21.12
N TYR A 166 -27.79 -13.72 -21.43
CA TYR A 166 -26.90 -14.09 -22.53
C TYR A 166 -26.19 -15.44 -22.30
N GLN A 167 -25.79 -15.73 -21.06
CA GLN A 167 -25.18 -17.01 -20.71
C GLN A 167 -26.17 -18.18 -20.82
N GLU A 168 -27.43 -17.99 -20.45
CA GLU A 168 -28.48 -18.99 -20.66
C GLU A 168 -28.75 -19.24 -22.16
N TRP A 169 -28.69 -18.20 -23.00
CA TRP A 169 -28.88 -18.34 -24.45
C TRP A 169 -27.76 -19.15 -25.13
N ILE A 170 -26.51 -18.99 -24.69
CA ILE A 170 -25.35 -19.73 -25.21
C ILE A 170 -25.45 -21.24 -24.93
N ILE A 171 -26.15 -21.65 -23.88
CA ILE A 171 -26.32 -23.07 -23.52
C ILE A 171 -27.43 -23.75 -24.35
N ILE A 172 -28.35 -22.98 -24.95
CA ILE A 172 -29.56 -23.50 -25.61
C ILE A 172 -29.41 -23.62 -27.14
N VAL A 173 -28.35 -23.08 -27.76
CA VAL A 173 -28.09 -23.24 -29.21
C VAL A 173 -27.06 -24.36 -29.42
N PRO A 174 -27.46 -25.59 -29.79
CA PRO A 174 -26.50 -26.60 -30.22
C PRO A 174 -26.06 -26.28 -31.66
N GLY A 175 -24.75 -26.19 -31.86
CA GLY A 175 -24.16 -26.36 -33.19
C GLY A 175 -24.26 -27.81 -33.65
#